data_AF-Q114Y0-F1
#
_entry.id   AF-Q114Y0-F1
#
_cell.length_a   1.000
_cell.length_b   1.000
_cell.length_c   1.000
_cell.angle_alpha   90.00
_cell.angle_beta   90.00
_cell.angle_gamma   90.00
#
_symmetry.space_group_name_H-M   'P 1'
#
loop_
_entity.id
_entity.type
_entity.pdbx_description
1 polymer ?
#
loop_
_entity_poly.entity_id
_entity_poly.type
_entity_poly.pdbx_seq_one_letter_code
_entity_poly.pdbx_strand_id
1 'polypeptide(L)'
;MTIQLQDKFAKQYLKELLSPFGQVEISRELAGEGRQADIYFSPASKPPISSLNLGILSKILLSDCLIETFRHKLTLNEVRNCLLKLFYIQSELQREATENQELINEIDLPSLLIIATATSEKLINSFGFQLNPVNQITGVYISPVGWKTNLIVINQLPILPETLWLRILDKGKTQESAILELVDLSPENYLRNRALGQVSIWRNRL
;
A
#
# COMPACT_ATOMS: atom_id res chain seq x y z
N MET A 1 -9.31 -10.25 18.51
CA MET A 1 -9.76 -8.85 18.71
C MET A 1 -8.71 -7.83 18.25
N THR A 2 -7.44 -7.97 18.66
CA THR A 2 -6.36 -7.01 18.34
C THR A 2 -5.94 -6.98 16.86
N ILE A 3 -5.91 -8.12 16.18
CA ILE A 3 -5.52 -8.22 14.75
C ILE A 3 -6.58 -7.53 13.85
N GLN A 4 -7.87 -7.79 14.08
CA GLN A 4 -8.96 -7.17 13.33
C GLN A 4 -9.00 -5.65 13.50
N LEU A 5 -8.70 -5.12 14.69
CA LEU A 5 -8.63 -3.68 14.92
C LEU A 5 -7.46 -3.03 14.16
N GLN A 6 -6.32 -3.73 14.06
CA GLN A 6 -5.14 -3.28 13.33
C GLN A 6 -5.37 -3.29 11.82
N ASP A 7 -5.96 -4.35 11.30
CA ASP A 7 -6.38 -4.46 9.90
C ASP A 7 -7.33 -3.32 9.52
N LYS A 8 -8.37 -3.10 10.35
CA LYS A 8 -9.32 -2.00 10.17
C LYS A 8 -8.64 -0.63 10.22
N PHE A 9 -7.66 -0.43 11.10
CA PHE A 9 -6.90 0.81 11.18
C PHE A 9 -6.11 1.04 9.89
N ALA A 10 -5.32 0.05 9.43
CA ALA A 10 -4.50 0.20 8.23
C ALA A 10 -5.35 0.54 7.00
N LYS A 11 -6.47 -0.18 6.82
CA LYS A 11 -7.44 0.05 5.74
C LYS A 11 -8.01 1.46 5.76
N GLN A 12 -8.54 1.89 6.91
CA GLN A 12 -9.15 3.21 7.01
C GLN A 12 -8.13 4.34 6.93
N TYR A 13 -6.94 4.16 7.52
CA TYR A 13 -5.83 5.10 7.44
C TYR A 13 -5.41 5.34 5.99
N LEU A 14 -5.13 4.26 5.25
CA LEU A 14 -4.74 4.34 3.84
C LEU A 14 -5.87 4.91 2.98
N LYS A 15 -7.14 4.56 3.25
CA LYS A 15 -8.27 5.18 2.56
C LYS A 15 -8.28 6.70 2.71
N GLU A 16 -8.20 7.22 3.93
CA GLU A 16 -8.21 8.67 4.15
C GLU A 16 -6.99 9.35 3.53
N LEU A 17 -5.83 8.69 3.58
CA LEU A 17 -4.57 9.20 3.03
C LEU A 17 -4.59 9.27 1.49
N LEU A 18 -5.16 8.26 0.83
CA LEU A 18 -5.12 8.09 -0.62
C LEU A 18 -6.32 8.70 -1.35
N SER A 19 -7.46 8.90 -0.68
CA SER A 19 -8.67 9.50 -1.28
C SER A 19 -8.45 10.83 -2.02
N PRO A 20 -7.51 11.71 -1.61
CA PRO A 20 -7.22 12.93 -2.37
C PRO A 20 -6.54 12.70 -3.72
N PHE A 21 -6.03 11.49 -3.97
CA PHE A 21 -5.21 11.15 -5.13
C PHE A 21 -5.90 10.17 -6.09
N GLY A 22 -7.06 9.64 -5.74
CA GLY A 22 -7.74 8.63 -6.53
C GLY A 22 -8.92 7.99 -5.81
N GLN A 23 -9.56 7.05 -6.49
CA GLN A 23 -10.60 6.22 -5.90
C GLN A 23 -9.98 5.14 -5.02
N VAL A 24 -10.58 4.91 -3.85
CA VAL A 24 -10.14 3.89 -2.91
C VAL A 24 -11.30 2.98 -2.54
N GLU A 25 -11.17 1.70 -2.85
CA GLU A 25 -12.09 0.65 -2.43
C GLU A 25 -11.42 -0.18 -1.32
N ILE A 26 -12.00 -0.21 -0.12
CA ILE A 26 -11.55 -1.09 0.96
C ILE A 26 -12.25 -2.44 0.79
N SER A 27 -11.53 -3.54 1.02
CA SER A 27 -12.12 -4.87 1.02
C SER A 27 -12.75 -5.22 -0.34
N ARG A 28 -12.09 -4.85 -1.45
CA ARG A 28 -12.55 -5.19 -2.81
C ARG A 28 -12.72 -6.70 -2.92
N GLU A 29 -13.92 -7.16 -3.24
CA GLU A 29 -14.22 -8.57 -3.43
C GLU A 29 -13.63 -9.08 -4.75
N LEU A 30 -13.09 -10.30 -4.71
CA LEU A 30 -12.61 -11.03 -5.87
C LEU A 30 -13.67 -12.07 -6.21
N ALA A 31 -14.38 -11.89 -7.32
CA ALA A 31 -15.68 -12.50 -7.59
C ALA A 31 -15.78 -13.99 -7.21
N GLY A 32 -15.37 -14.96 -8.01
CA GLY A 32 -15.59 -16.39 -7.71
C GLY A 32 -14.76 -17.01 -6.57
N GLU A 33 -14.00 -16.24 -5.79
CA GLU A 33 -12.93 -16.75 -4.92
C GLU A 33 -13.25 -16.69 -3.42
N GLY A 34 -14.30 -15.96 -3.01
CA GLY A 34 -14.59 -15.72 -1.59
C GLY A 34 -13.44 -15.01 -0.86
N ARG A 35 -12.64 -14.23 -1.60
CA ARG A 35 -11.47 -13.49 -1.10
C ARG A 35 -11.68 -12.00 -1.29
N GLN A 36 -10.99 -11.21 -0.47
CA GLN A 36 -10.96 -9.76 -0.58
C GLN A 36 -9.52 -9.28 -0.60
N ALA A 37 -9.29 -8.22 -1.36
CA ALA A 37 -8.07 -7.44 -1.23
C ALA A 37 -8.25 -6.34 -0.19
N ASP A 38 -7.19 -6.01 0.54
CA ASP A 38 -7.33 -5.02 1.62
C ASP A 38 -7.77 -3.66 1.07
N ILE A 39 -7.11 -3.21 -0.01
CA ILE A 39 -7.44 -1.98 -0.73
C ILE A 39 -7.21 -2.18 -2.23
N TYR A 40 -8.12 -1.66 -3.04
CA TYR A 40 -7.90 -1.36 -4.45
C TYR A 40 -7.87 0.16 -4.64
N PHE A 41 -6.77 0.67 -5.20
CA PHE A 41 -6.57 2.10 -5.46
C PHE A 41 -6.51 2.35 -6.96
N SER A 42 -7.31 3.30 -7.44
CA SER A 42 -7.26 3.78 -8.83
C SER A 42 -6.88 5.28 -8.84
N PRO A 43 -5.68 5.64 -9.33
CA PRO A 43 -5.22 7.02 -9.31
C PRO A 43 -6.08 7.93 -10.20
N ALA A 44 -6.32 9.16 -9.76
CA ALA A 44 -6.98 10.17 -10.57
C ALA A 44 -6.05 10.64 -11.71
N SER A 45 -6.59 10.81 -12.93
CA SER A 45 -5.82 11.29 -14.09
C SER A 45 -5.18 12.67 -13.86
N LYS A 46 -5.79 13.48 -12.99
CA LYS A 46 -5.21 14.72 -12.43
C LYS A 46 -5.57 14.79 -10.95
N PRO A 47 -4.62 14.63 -10.02
CA PRO A 47 -4.93 14.77 -8.61
C PRO A 47 -5.40 16.21 -8.34
N PRO A 48 -6.53 16.39 -7.63
CA PRO A 48 -7.09 17.71 -7.36
C PRO A 48 -6.19 18.60 -6.50
N ILE A 49 -5.18 18.02 -5.84
CA ILE A 49 -4.28 18.75 -4.94
C ILE A 49 -2.82 18.49 -5.33
N SER A 50 -2.31 19.32 -6.23
CA SER A 50 -0.97 19.20 -6.82
C SER A 50 0.20 19.42 -5.83
N SER A 51 -0.06 19.92 -4.63
CA SER A 51 0.95 20.21 -3.60
C SER A 51 1.09 19.14 -2.51
N LEU A 52 0.21 18.13 -2.47
CA LEU A 52 0.29 17.09 -1.44
C LEU A 52 1.33 16.03 -1.81
N ASN A 53 2.18 15.71 -0.85
CA ASN A 53 3.28 14.77 -1.03
C ASN A 53 3.04 13.49 -0.23
N LEU A 54 2.81 12.35 -0.91
CA LEU A 54 2.72 11.02 -0.28
C LEU A 54 4.10 10.37 -0.09
N GLY A 55 5.19 11.10 -0.31
CA GLY A 55 6.53 10.59 -0.25
C GLY A 55 6.73 9.48 -1.28
N ILE A 56 7.24 8.35 -0.82
CA ILE A 56 7.51 7.20 -1.68
C ILE A 56 6.25 6.59 -2.31
N LEU A 57 5.09 6.70 -1.67
CA LEU A 57 3.83 6.17 -2.19
C LEU A 57 3.44 6.85 -3.52
N SER A 58 3.73 8.15 -3.69
CA SER A 58 3.51 8.88 -4.95
C SER A 58 4.30 8.29 -6.13
N LYS A 59 5.39 7.57 -5.86
CA LYS A 59 6.24 6.96 -6.88
C LYS A 59 5.87 5.51 -7.19
N ILE A 60 5.04 4.89 -6.36
CA ILE A 60 4.60 3.50 -6.49
C ILE A 60 3.18 3.45 -7.05
N LEU A 61 2.28 4.31 -6.56
CA LEU A 61 0.86 4.32 -6.87
C LEU A 61 0.56 5.14 -8.15
N LEU A 62 1.21 4.77 -9.25
CA LEU A 62 1.11 5.47 -10.55
C LEU A 62 0.02 4.90 -11.47
N SER A 63 -0.40 3.66 -11.21
CA SER A 63 -1.47 2.96 -11.90
C SER A 63 -2.42 2.35 -10.87
N ASP A 64 -3.48 1.69 -11.33
CA ASP A 64 -4.30 0.86 -10.46
C ASP A 64 -3.42 -0.09 -9.63
N CYS A 65 -3.72 -0.20 -8.34
CA CYS A 65 -2.87 -0.90 -7.40
C CYS A 65 -3.68 -1.62 -6.33
N LEU A 66 -3.40 -2.92 -6.18
CA LEU A 66 -3.78 -3.70 -5.01
C LEU A 66 -2.83 -3.38 -3.87
N ILE A 67 -3.34 -3.04 -2.68
CA ILE A 67 -2.50 -2.81 -1.50
C ILE A 67 -2.89 -3.82 -0.44
N GLU A 68 -1.90 -4.54 0.08
CA GLU A 68 -2.05 -5.56 1.13
C GLU A 68 -1.13 -5.23 2.31
N THR A 69 -1.66 -5.27 3.54
CA THR A 69 -0.95 -4.80 4.73
C THR A 69 -0.74 -5.90 5.77
N PHE A 70 0.47 -5.99 6.34
CA PHE A 70 0.86 -7.01 7.31
C PHE A 70 1.58 -6.40 8.51
N ARG A 71 0.96 -6.46 9.69
CA ARG A 71 1.55 -5.94 10.95
C ARG A 71 2.50 -6.92 11.67
N HIS A 72 2.90 -7.96 10.94
CA HIS A 72 3.82 -9.00 11.36
C HIS A 72 4.85 -9.28 10.27
N LYS A 73 5.73 -10.26 10.54
CA LYS A 73 6.76 -10.68 9.58
C LYS A 73 6.10 -11.43 8.42
N LEU A 74 6.33 -10.95 7.21
CA LEU A 74 5.76 -11.54 6.00
C LEU A 74 6.26 -12.98 5.78
N THR A 75 5.36 -13.85 5.32
CA THR A 75 5.63 -15.24 4.98
C THR A 75 5.60 -15.48 3.46
N LEU A 76 6.20 -16.59 3.00
CA LEU A 76 6.15 -16.97 1.59
C LEU A 76 4.71 -17.19 1.08
N ASN A 77 3.84 -17.75 1.93
CA ASN A 77 2.47 -18.05 1.55
C ASN A 77 1.63 -16.77 1.43
N GLU A 78 1.86 -15.78 2.27
CA GLU A 78 1.18 -14.48 2.17
C GLU A 78 1.53 -13.77 0.86
N VAL A 79 2.82 -13.73 0.47
CA VAL A 79 3.22 -13.16 -0.83
C VAL A 79 2.51 -13.89 -1.99
N ARG A 80 2.48 -15.23 -1.97
CA ARG A 80 1.78 -16.03 -3.00
C ARG A 80 0.29 -15.72 -3.03
N ASN A 81 -0.35 -15.57 -1.88
CA ASN A 81 -1.77 -15.22 -1.80
C ASN A 81 -2.02 -13.81 -2.34
N CYS A 82 -1.17 -12.83 -2.05
CA CYS A 82 -1.27 -11.49 -2.62
C CYS A 82 -1.12 -11.51 -4.15
N LEU A 83 -0.14 -12.27 -4.66
CA LEU A 83 0.05 -12.47 -6.10
C LEU A 83 -1.15 -13.16 -6.76
N LEU A 84 -1.73 -14.16 -6.10
CA LEU A 84 -2.94 -14.83 -6.59
C LEU A 84 -4.11 -13.85 -6.70
N LYS A 85 -4.30 -12.98 -5.71
CA LYS A 85 -5.31 -11.90 -5.78
C LYS A 85 -5.06 -10.94 -6.94
N LEU A 86 -3.80 -10.52 -7.14
CA LEU A 86 -3.41 -9.64 -8.24
C LEU A 86 -3.76 -10.27 -9.59
N PHE A 87 -3.31 -11.50 -9.83
CA PHE A 87 -3.52 -12.18 -11.12
C PHE A 87 -4.99 -12.48 -11.38
N TYR A 88 -5.77 -12.75 -10.33
CA TYR A 88 -7.21 -12.89 -10.47
C TYR A 88 -7.85 -11.60 -10.99
N ILE A 89 -7.59 -10.46 -10.34
CA ILE A 89 -8.11 -9.16 -10.77
C ILE A 89 -7.66 -8.81 -12.19
N GLN A 90 -6.40 -9.07 -12.55
CA GLN A 90 -5.92 -8.86 -13.91
C GLN A 90 -6.67 -9.73 -14.92
N SER A 91 -6.94 -10.99 -14.59
CA SER A 91 -7.71 -11.90 -15.45
C SER A 91 -9.16 -11.47 -15.61
N GLU A 92 -9.77 -10.90 -14.57
CA GLU A 92 -11.13 -10.33 -14.64
C GLU A 92 -11.18 -9.14 -15.60
N LEU A 93 -10.24 -8.19 -15.47
CA LEU A 93 -10.14 -7.03 -16.36
C LEU A 93 -9.88 -7.43 -17.82
N GLN A 94 -9.03 -8.44 -18.04
CA GLN A 94 -8.78 -8.98 -19.38
C GLN A 94 -10.02 -9.63 -20.00
N ARG A 95 -10.80 -10.36 -19.19
CA ARG A 95 -12.07 -10.95 -19.63
C ARG A 95 -13.07 -9.87 -20.01
N GLU A 96 -13.25 -8.86 -19.15
CA GLU A 96 -14.14 -7.72 -19.40
C GLU A 96 -13.76 -6.97 -20.69
N ALA A 97 -12.47 -6.69 -20.89
CA ALA A 97 -11.98 -6.06 -22.12
C ALA A 97 -12.28 -6.93 -23.35
N THR A 98 -12.05 -8.24 -23.27
CA THR A 98 -12.33 -9.17 -24.37
C THR A 98 -13.82 -9.22 -24.72
N GLU A 99 -14.70 -9.26 -23.71
CA GLU A 99 -16.15 -9.24 -23.88
C GLU A 99 -16.63 -7.94 -24.53
N ASN A 100 -15.99 -6.82 -24.22
CA ASN A 100 -16.25 -5.51 -24.80
C ASN A 100 -15.53 -5.24 -26.14
N GLN A 101 -14.80 -6.23 -26.69
CA GLN A 101 -13.97 -6.08 -27.91
C GLN A 101 -12.89 -5.00 -27.80
N GLU A 102 -12.40 -4.76 -26.59
CA GLU A 102 -11.32 -3.82 -26.29
C GLU A 102 -9.98 -4.56 -26.08
N LEU A 103 -8.88 -3.81 -26.16
CA LEU A 103 -7.54 -4.30 -25.82
C LEU A 103 -7.07 -3.61 -24.54
N ILE A 104 -6.59 -4.39 -23.57
CA ILE A 104 -5.92 -3.86 -22.38
C ILE A 104 -4.40 -3.98 -22.55
N ASN A 105 -3.68 -2.87 -22.40
CA ASN A 105 -2.22 -2.90 -22.49
C ASN A 105 -1.62 -3.41 -21.18
N GLU A 106 -0.42 -3.99 -21.27
CA GLU A 106 0.33 -4.48 -20.10
C GLU A 106 0.56 -3.37 -19.06
N ILE A 107 0.72 -2.11 -19.49
CA ILE A 107 0.93 -0.96 -18.60
C ILE A 107 -0.34 -0.52 -17.85
N ASP A 108 -1.52 -0.86 -18.38
CA ASP A 108 -2.81 -0.48 -17.81
C ASP A 108 -3.31 -1.52 -16.79
N LEU A 109 -2.69 -2.70 -16.75
CA LEU A 109 -3.01 -3.72 -15.76
C LEU A 109 -2.58 -3.29 -14.36
N PRO A 110 -3.38 -3.61 -13.32
CA PRO A 110 -3.06 -3.23 -11.95
C PRO A 110 -1.75 -3.83 -11.46
N SER A 111 -1.11 -3.14 -10.53
CA SER A 111 0.06 -3.60 -9.79
C SER A 111 -0.32 -4.06 -8.37
N LEU A 112 0.64 -4.63 -7.64
CA LEU A 112 0.51 -4.98 -6.24
C LEU A 112 1.54 -4.22 -5.41
N LEU A 113 1.11 -3.71 -4.26
CA LEU A 113 1.95 -3.18 -3.19
C LEU A 113 1.70 -3.99 -1.91
N ILE A 114 2.73 -4.70 -1.47
CA ILE A 114 2.73 -5.37 -0.16
C ILE A 114 3.43 -4.47 0.84
N ILE A 115 2.77 -4.15 1.95
CA ILE A 115 3.33 -3.36 3.05
C ILE A 115 3.42 -4.25 4.29
N ALA A 116 4.62 -4.59 4.73
CA ALA A 116 4.84 -5.44 5.91
C ALA A 116 5.72 -4.76 6.95
N THR A 117 5.48 -5.04 8.23
CA THR A 117 6.34 -4.51 9.32
C THR A 117 7.75 -5.07 9.27
N ALA A 118 7.91 -6.31 8.84
CA ALA A 118 9.21 -6.97 8.75
C ALA A 118 9.18 -8.08 7.68
N THR A 119 10.36 -8.48 7.21
CA THR A 119 10.54 -9.67 6.37
C THR A 119 11.91 -10.33 6.66
N SER A 120 12.29 -11.34 5.88
CA SER A 120 13.64 -11.92 5.90
C SER A 120 14.32 -11.76 4.54
N GLU A 121 15.65 -11.66 4.52
CA GLU A 121 16.43 -11.69 3.28
C GLU A 121 16.13 -12.92 2.42
N LYS A 122 15.93 -14.07 3.06
CA LYS A 122 15.50 -15.30 2.38
C LYS A 122 14.21 -15.09 1.59
N LEU A 123 13.21 -14.41 2.16
CA LEU A 123 11.95 -14.11 1.47
C LEU A 123 12.17 -13.14 0.32
N ILE A 124 12.90 -12.04 0.56
CA ILE A 124 13.25 -11.04 -0.47
C ILE A 124 13.87 -11.76 -1.68
N ASN A 125 14.89 -12.59 -1.44
CA ASN A 125 15.59 -13.34 -2.49
C ASN A 125 14.71 -14.39 -3.16
N SER A 126 13.81 -15.05 -2.43
CA SER A 126 12.94 -16.11 -2.97
C SER A 126 11.96 -15.60 -4.04
N PHE A 127 11.60 -14.32 -4.01
CA PHE A 127 10.72 -13.68 -5.00
C PHE A 127 11.49 -12.73 -5.93
N GLY A 128 12.82 -12.70 -5.85
CA GLY A 128 13.66 -11.83 -6.66
C GLY A 128 13.47 -10.33 -6.38
N PHE A 129 12.99 -9.97 -5.18
CA PHE A 129 12.87 -8.57 -4.80
C PHE A 129 14.26 -7.93 -4.74
N GLN A 130 14.39 -6.75 -5.35
CA GLN A 130 15.60 -5.95 -5.38
C GLN A 130 15.29 -4.54 -4.91
N LEU A 131 16.28 -3.84 -4.35
CA LEU A 131 16.12 -2.44 -3.96
C LEU A 131 15.65 -1.64 -5.17
N ASN A 132 14.65 -0.78 -4.99
CA ASN A 132 14.16 0.04 -6.09
C ASN A 132 15.30 0.95 -6.61
N PRO A 133 15.75 0.82 -7.87
CA PRO A 133 16.92 1.52 -8.38
C PRO A 133 16.72 3.03 -8.53
N VAL A 134 15.45 3.48 -8.66
CA VAL A 134 15.07 4.89 -8.79
C VAL A 134 15.01 5.56 -7.42
N ASN A 135 14.46 4.86 -6.42
CA ASN A 135 14.26 5.43 -5.09
C ASN A 135 15.45 5.22 -4.16
N GLN A 136 16.13 4.07 -4.28
CA GLN A 136 17.28 3.65 -3.46
C GLN A 136 17.06 3.77 -1.94
N ILE A 137 15.80 3.76 -1.49
CA ILE A 137 15.41 3.79 -0.08
C ILE A 137 15.39 2.36 0.45
N THR A 138 16.22 2.07 1.45
CA THR A 138 16.20 0.79 2.18
C THR A 138 14.79 0.48 2.67
N GLY A 139 14.36 -0.78 2.52
CA GLY A 139 12.99 -1.17 2.83
C GLY A 139 11.99 -0.98 1.69
N VAL A 140 12.40 -0.43 0.53
CA VAL A 140 11.56 -0.27 -0.66
C VAL A 140 12.10 -1.15 -1.79
N TYR A 141 11.39 -2.23 -2.07
CA TYR A 141 11.80 -3.25 -3.03
C TYR A 141 10.81 -3.38 -4.19
N ILE A 142 11.34 -3.79 -5.34
CA ILE A 142 10.58 -4.15 -6.54
C ILE A 142 10.90 -5.57 -6.96
N SER A 143 9.93 -6.29 -7.48
CA SER A 143 10.14 -7.61 -8.09
C SER A 143 10.45 -7.48 -9.60
N PRO A 144 10.85 -8.58 -10.27
CA PRO A 144 10.91 -8.60 -11.73
C PRO A 144 9.58 -8.16 -12.35
N VAL A 145 9.65 -7.45 -13.49
CA VAL A 145 8.51 -6.72 -14.07
C VAL A 145 7.25 -7.57 -14.29
N GLY A 146 7.39 -8.86 -14.63
CA GLY A 146 6.26 -9.75 -14.85
C GLY A 146 5.40 -10.03 -13.60
N TRP A 147 5.91 -9.75 -12.40
CA TRP A 147 5.15 -9.87 -11.16
C TRP A 147 4.36 -8.61 -10.81
N LYS A 148 4.68 -7.45 -11.41
CA LYS A 148 4.09 -6.14 -11.11
C LYS A 148 3.93 -5.85 -9.61
N THR A 149 4.92 -6.22 -8.80
CA THR A 149 4.81 -6.17 -7.34
C THR A 149 5.89 -5.30 -6.70
N ASN A 150 5.46 -4.41 -5.80
CA ASN A 150 6.31 -3.64 -4.92
C ASN A 150 6.20 -4.21 -3.49
N LEU A 151 7.30 -4.19 -2.75
CA LEU A 151 7.34 -4.60 -1.34
C LEU A 151 7.93 -3.48 -0.50
N ILE A 152 7.20 -3.09 0.54
CA ILE A 152 7.64 -2.15 1.56
C ILE A 152 7.83 -2.90 2.88
N VAL A 153 9.01 -2.76 3.47
CA VAL A 153 9.39 -3.37 4.75
C VAL A 153 9.63 -2.25 5.76
N ILE A 154 8.63 -1.99 6.61
CA ILE A 154 8.58 -0.75 7.40
C ILE A 154 9.75 -0.65 8.39
N ASN A 155 10.14 -1.74 9.06
CA ASN A 155 11.25 -1.71 10.03
C ASN A 155 12.64 -1.50 9.39
N GLN A 156 12.73 -1.48 8.06
CA GLN A 156 13.93 -1.15 7.30
C GLN A 156 13.91 0.28 6.75
N LEU A 157 12.75 0.97 6.83
CA LEU A 157 12.62 2.33 6.33
C LEU A 157 13.43 3.30 7.21
N PRO A 158 14.25 4.17 6.60
CA PRO A 158 14.93 5.23 7.33
C PRO A 158 13.92 6.26 7.85
N ILE A 159 14.29 7.02 8.88
CA ILE A 159 13.48 8.14 9.38
C ILE A 159 13.67 9.33 8.43
N LEU A 160 12.86 9.37 7.37
CA LEU A 160 12.83 10.43 6.37
C LEU A 160 11.38 10.93 6.14
N PRO A 161 11.18 12.19 5.73
CA PRO A 161 9.85 12.71 5.39
C PRO A 161 9.10 11.85 4.35
N GLU A 162 9.81 11.30 3.37
CA GLU A 162 9.25 10.50 2.28
C GLU A 162 8.70 9.14 2.74
N THR A 163 9.06 8.71 3.95
CA THR A 163 8.65 7.41 4.53
C THR A 163 7.64 7.56 5.67
N LEU A 164 7.36 8.79 6.09
CA LEU A 164 6.54 9.11 7.25
C LEU A 164 5.19 8.36 7.24
N TRP A 165 4.46 8.47 6.13
CA TRP A 165 3.14 7.89 5.98
C TRP A 165 3.12 6.36 6.13
N LEU A 166 4.21 5.70 5.76
CA LEU A 166 4.36 4.24 5.89
C LEU A 166 4.73 3.84 7.32
N ARG A 167 5.59 4.61 7.99
CA ARG A 167 6.02 4.32 9.37
C ARG A 167 4.87 4.43 10.38
N ILE A 168 3.82 5.19 10.07
CA ILE A 168 2.58 5.24 10.87
C ILE A 168 1.85 3.88 10.92
N LEU A 169 2.02 3.03 9.91
CA LEU A 169 1.42 1.69 9.87
C LEU A 169 2.17 0.65 10.73
N ASP A 170 3.36 0.99 11.26
CA ASP A 170 4.15 0.07 12.08
C ASP A 170 3.57 -0.11 13.51
N LYS A 171 4.40 -0.59 14.44
CA LYS A 171 4.12 -0.73 15.88
C LYS A 171 5.29 -0.26 16.73
N GLY A 172 5.02 0.02 18.01
CA GLY A 172 6.04 0.42 18.98
C GLY A 172 6.78 1.68 18.57
N LYS A 173 8.11 1.72 18.81
CA LYS A 173 8.93 2.92 18.66
C LYS A 173 8.89 3.55 17.26
N THR A 174 8.85 2.75 16.19
CA THR A 174 8.76 3.27 14.81
C THR A 174 7.49 4.08 14.61
N GLN A 175 6.37 3.55 15.10
CA GLN A 175 5.07 4.19 14.98
C GLN A 175 4.97 5.42 15.90
N GLU A 176 5.49 5.32 17.12
CA GLU A 176 5.54 6.44 18.07
C GLU A 176 6.33 7.62 17.49
N SER A 177 7.52 7.38 16.95
CA SER A 177 8.33 8.41 16.27
C SER A 177 7.59 9.03 15.09
N ALA A 178 6.98 8.20 14.23
CA ALA A 178 6.23 8.67 13.08
C ALA A 178 5.00 9.51 13.47
N ILE A 179 4.36 9.19 14.60
CA ILE A 179 3.24 10.00 15.12
C ILE A 179 3.74 11.35 15.65
N LEU A 180 4.91 11.42 16.28
CA LEU A 180 5.49 12.70 16.70
C LEU A 180 5.81 13.58 15.48
N GLU A 181 6.47 13.03 14.46
CA GLU A 181 6.73 13.73 13.21
C GLU A 181 5.44 14.19 12.52
N LEU A 182 4.39 13.37 12.55
CA LEU A 182 3.08 13.73 12.03
C LEU A 182 2.47 14.92 12.79
N VAL A 183 2.59 14.97 14.12
CA VAL A 183 2.09 16.08 14.94
C VAL A 183 2.84 17.37 14.62
N ASP A 184 4.15 17.28 14.35
CA ASP A 184 5.03 18.41 14.05
C ASP A 184 4.87 18.98 12.63
N LEU A 185 4.17 18.28 11.72
CA LEU A 185 3.80 18.84 10.41
C LEU A 185 2.94 20.10 10.59
N SER A 186 3.02 21.03 9.62
CA SER A 186 2.19 22.24 9.61
C SER A 186 0.70 21.90 9.78
N PRO A 187 -0.05 22.66 10.60
CA PRO A 187 -1.50 22.51 10.74
C PRO A 187 -2.28 22.70 9.42
N GLU A 188 -1.72 23.45 8.47
CA GLU A 188 -2.28 23.62 7.12
C GLU A 188 -2.08 22.39 6.22
N ASN A 189 -1.24 21.44 6.62
CA ASN A 189 -1.04 20.20 5.87
C ASN A 189 -2.33 19.36 5.88
N TYR A 190 -2.95 19.24 4.71
CA TYR A 190 -4.19 18.49 4.54
C TYR A 190 -4.06 17.01 4.94
N LEU A 191 -2.97 16.35 4.53
CA LEU A 191 -2.73 14.93 4.83
C LEU A 191 -2.49 14.69 6.32
N ARG A 192 -1.84 15.63 6.99
CA ARG A 192 -1.64 15.60 8.45
C ARG A 192 -2.98 15.43 9.16
N ASN A 193 -3.95 16.27 8.85
CA ASN A 193 -5.23 16.30 9.55
C ASN A 193 -6.04 15.01 9.31
N ARG A 194 -6.01 14.47 8.09
CA ARG A 194 -6.59 13.17 7.74
C ARG A 194 -5.95 12.03 8.52
N ALA A 195 -4.62 11.96 8.52
CA ALA A 195 -3.85 10.95 9.22
C ALA A 195 -4.06 11.01 10.75
N LEU A 196 -4.02 12.20 11.36
CA LEU A 196 -4.26 12.39 12.79
C LEU A 196 -5.68 11.97 13.21
N GLY A 197 -6.68 12.23 12.37
CA GLY A 197 -8.04 11.77 12.61
C GLY A 197 -8.11 10.25 12.77
N GLN A 198 -7.43 9.50 11.89
CA GLN A 198 -7.40 8.04 11.95
C GLN A 198 -6.56 7.50 13.11
N VAL A 199 -5.41 8.12 13.40
CA VAL A 199 -4.59 7.78 14.58
C VAL A 199 -5.38 7.99 15.88
N SER A 200 -6.17 9.06 15.97
CA SER A 200 -7.00 9.35 17.15
C SER A 200 -8.11 8.32 17.34
N ILE A 201 -8.83 7.97 16.26
CA ILE A 201 -9.87 6.92 16.29
C ILE A 201 -9.28 5.58 16.73
N TRP A 202 -8.08 5.25 16.26
CA TRP A 202 -7.41 4.01 16.63
C TRP A 202 -7.02 3.97 18.10
N ARG A 203 -6.41 5.05 18.63
CA ARG A 203 -6.01 5.14 20.05
C ARG A 203 -7.20 5.09 21.01
N ASN A 204 -8.35 5.65 20.63
CA ASN A 204 -9.57 5.62 21.47
C ASN A 204 -10.27 4.24 21.49
N ARG A 205 -9.84 3.29 20.67
CA ARG A 205 -10.39 1.92 20.59
C ARG A 205 -9.46 0.86 21.20
N LEU A 206 -8.29 1.26 21.67
CA LEU A 206 -7.35 0.43 22.42
C LEU A 206 -7.61 0.58 23.92
#